data_AF-A0A7R9R1Z9-F1
#
_entry.id   AF-A0A7R9R1Z9-F1
#
_cell.length_a   1.000
_cell.length_b   1.000
_cell.length_c   1.000
_cell.angle_alpha   90.00
_cell.angle_beta   90.00
_cell.angle_gamma   90.00
#
_symmetry.space_group_name_H-M   'P 1'
#
loop_
_entity.id
_entity.type
_entity.pdbx_description
1 polymer ?
#
loop_
_entity_poly.entity_id
_entity_poly.type
_entity_poly.pdbx_seq_one_letter_code
_entity_poly.pdbx_strand_id
1 'polypeptide(L)'
;SGFTCKSGECVESHKRCNHRPDCFDGSDEDNCSHTIYAVNDLRVDFETITATEFTIRWGTPSSQRVFNFMPTYSRLNSSEWLNTSWIQSESYKFVGLKPGTTYNVTVYCQLATQPPQAYPPLQYITITTEFIAPSPPSDLKAKEMPGNRVLLTWTAPKTSHDIVKG
;
A
#
# COMPACT_ATOMS: atom_id res chain seq x y z
N SER A 1 -41.97 7.32 -9.22
CA SER A 1 -41.21 7.90 -10.34
C SER A 1 -40.30 6.84 -10.94
N GLY A 2 -40.12 6.78 -12.25
CA GLY A 2 -39.30 5.76 -12.95
C GLY A 2 -38.28 6.40 -13.89
N PHE A 3 -37.31 5.62 -14.36
CA PHE A 3 -36.34 6.01 -15.39
C PHE A 3 -36.65 5.27 -16.69
N THR A 4 -36.66 5.97 -17.82
CA THR A 4 -36.87 5.38 -19.14
C THR A 4 -35.52 5.17 -19.82
N CYS A 5 -35.22 3.91 -20.13
CA CYS A 5 -34.01 3.46 -20.83
C CYS A 5 -33.98 3.98 -22.28
N LYS A 6 -32.81 3.98 -22.93
CA LYS A 6 -32.71 4.37 -24.36
C LYS A 6 -33.35 3.33 -25.28
N SER A 7 -33.39 2.05 -24.88
CA SER A 7 -34.18 1.00 -25.53
C SER A 7 -35.69 1.12 -25.34
N GLY A 8 -36.16 2.00 -24.46
CA GLY A 8 -37.57 2.39 -24.32
C GLY A 8 -38.32 1.73 -23.16
N GLU A 9 -37.73 0.75 -22.47
CA GLU A 9 -38.29 0.20 -21.24
C GLU A 9 -38.18 1.17 -20.06
N CYS A 10 -39.02 0.95 -19.05
CA CYS A 10 -39.10 1.80 -17.87
C CYS A 10 -38.72 0.98 -16.64
N VAL A 11 -37.64 1.38 -15.97
CA VAL A 11 -37.18 0.76 -14.73
C VAL A 11 -37.56 1.64 -13.55
N GLU A 12 -37.62 1.02 -12.36
CA GLU A 12 -37.83 1.78 -11.14
C GLU A 12 -36.68 2.78 -10.93
N SER A 13 -36.97 3.95 -10.36
CA SER A 13 -35.92 4.98 -10.21
C SER A 13 -34.75 4.54 -9.31
N HIS A 14 -34.97 3.57 -8.40
CA HIS A 14 -33.91 2.97 -7.59
C HIS A 14 -33.02 1.98 -8.37
N LYS A 15 -33.42 1.60 -9.60
CA LYS A 15 -32.66 0.72 -10.48
C LYS A 15 -31.68 1.46 -11.38
N ARG A 16 -31.84 2.77 -11.54
CA ARG A 16 -30.86 3.60 -12.25
C ARG A 16 -29.58 3.71 -11.42
N CYS A 17 -28.43 3.38 -11.99
CA CYS A 17 -27.12 3.44 -11.34
C CYS A 17 -27.00 2.50 -10.12
N ASN A 18 -27.59 1.31 -10.20
CA ASN A 18 -27.58 0.29 -9.15
C ASN A 18 -26.51 -0.81 -9.37
N HIS A 19 -25.63 -0.64 -10.36
CA HIS A 19 -24.58 -1.59 -10.77
C HIS A 19 -25.08 -2.90 -11.37
N ARG A 20 -26.35 -2.95 -11.77
CA ARG A 20 -26.94 -4.08 -12.46
C ARG A 20 -27.64 -3.56 -13.70
N PRO A 21 -27.32 -4.07 -14.90
CA PRO A 21 -28.12 -3.76 -16.08
C PRO A 21 -29.55 -4.28 -15.87
N ASP A 22 -30.48 -3.37 -15.61
CA ASP A 22 -31.92 -3.63 -15.61
C ASP A 22 -32.56 -3.20 -16.94
N CYS A 23 -31.94 -2.26 -17.68
CA CYS A 23 -32.28 -2.00 -19.08
C CYS A 23 -31.73 -3.10 -20.01
N PHE A 24 -32.40 -3.35 -21.14
CA PHE A 24 -31.92 -4.26 -22.19
C PHE A 24 -30.63 -3.79 -22.83
N ASP A 25 -30.46 -2.47 -22.93
CA ASP A 25 -29.27 -1.81 -23.46
C ASP A 25 -28.26 -1.39 -22.37
N GLY A 26 -28.57 -1.63 -21.09
CA GLY A 26 -27.75 -1.21 -19.94
C GLY A 26 -27.69 0.30 -19.70
N SER A 27 -28.56 1.09 -20.34
CA SER A 27 -28.52 2.56 -20.25
C SER A 27 -28.93 3.13 -18.89
N ASP A 28 -29.50 2.33 -18.00
CA ASP A 28 -29.71 2.65 -16.59
C ASP A 28 -28.40 2.81 -15.81
N GLU A 29 -27.32 2.20 -16.30
CA GLU A 29 -25.97 2.31 -15.74
C GLU A 29 -25.09 3.32 -16.51
N ASP A 30 -25.65 3.98 -17.54
CA ASP A 30 -24.94 4.98 -18.32
C ASP A 30 -24.99 6.36 -17.67
N ASN A 31 -23.87 7.09 -17.75
CA ASN A 31 -23.75 8.49 -17.31
C ASN A 31 -24.23 8.70 -15.86
N CYS A 32 -24.06 7.67 -15.05
CA CYS A 32 -24.19 7.79 -13.62
C CYS A 32 -23.06 8.69 -13.12
N SER A 33 -23.41 9.73 -12.36
CA SER A 33 -22.44 10.45 -11.54
C SER A 33 -22.01 9.52 -10.41
N HIS A 34 -21.29 8.45 -10.74
CA HIS A 34 -20.63 7.61 -9.76
C HIS A 34 -19.59 8.50 -9.12
N THR A 35 -19.89 8.99 -7.92
CA THR A 35 -18.90 9.60 -7.06
C THR A 35 -17.81 8.55 -6.85
N ILE A 36 -16.70 8.69 -7.57
CA ILE A 36 -15.52 7.86 -7.35
C ILE A 36 -14.91 8.34 -6.04
N TYR A 37 -14.78 7.44 -5.07
CA TYR A 37 -14.03 7.72 -3.86
C TYR A 37 -12.61 7.17 -4.02
N ALA A 38 -11.63 7.99 -3.67
CA ALA A 38 -10.25 7.58 -3.54
C ALA A 38 -9.69 8.21 -2.27
N VAL A 39 -8.73 7.54 -1.64
CA VAL A 39 -8.02 8.13 -0.50
C VAL A 39 -7.36 9.44 -0.92
N ASN A 40 -7.22 10.36 0.02
CA ASN A 40 -6.53 11.62 -0.17
C ASN A 40 -5.09 11.51 0.36
N ASP A 41 -4.13 12.25 -0.20
CA ASP A 41 -2.79 12.42 0.39
C ASP A 41 -2.12 11.09 0.82
N LEU A 42 -2.06 10.12 -0.11
CA LEU A 42 -1.43 8.83 0.16
C LEU A 42 0.08 9.03 0.29
N ARG A 43 0.65 8.65 1.42
CA ARG A 43 2.07 8.91 1.73
C ARG A 43 2.71 7.83 2.58
N VAL A 44 4.04 7.76 2.50
CA VAL A 44 4.89 6.91 3.36
C VAL A 44 5.26 7.68 4.62
N ASP A 45 5.27 6.98 5.75
CA ASP A 45 5.89 7.45 6.97
C ASP A 45 7.39 7.08 6.96
N PHE A 46 8.23 8.01 6.51
CA PHE A 46 9.64 7.75 6.22
C PHE A 46 10.45 7.33 7.45
N GLU A 47 9.99 7.67 8.66
CA GLU A 47 10.65 7.30 9.91
C GLU A 47 10.46 5.82 10.26
N THR A 48 9.51 5.14 9.60
CA THR A 48 9.15 3.74 9.90
C THR A 48 9.73 2.74 8.91
N ILE A 49 10.49 3.21 7.92
CA ILE A 49 11.07 2.35 6.89
C ILE A 49 12.20 1.55 7.52
N THR A 50 12.17 0.24 7.30
CA THR A 50 13.30 -0.65 7.59
C THR A 50 13.57 -1.55 6.38
N ALA A 51 14.47 -2.51 6.55
CA ALA A 51 14.74 -3.53 5.54
C ALA A 51 13.54 -4.44 5.22
N THR A 52 12.57 -4.58 6.13
CA THR A 52 11.47 -5.55 5.98
C THR A 52 10.08 -4.97 6.23
N GLU A 53 9.97 -3.69 6.57
CA GLU A 53 8.69 -3.07 6.87
C GLU A 53 8.69 -1.57 6.54
N PHE A 54 7.51 -1.03 6.30
CA PHE A 54 7.25 0.41 6.24
C PHE A 54 5.78 0.67 6.55
N THR A 55 5.47 1.89 7.01
CA THR A 55 4.09 2.33 7.26
C THR A 55 3.67 3.36 6.22
N ILE A 56 2.42 3.25 5.75
CA ILE A 56 1.77 4.28 4.95
C ILE A 56 0.61 4.90 5.73
N ARG A 57 0.27 6.14 5.36
CA ARG A 57 -0.86 6.88 5.90
C ARG A 57 -1.60 7.57 4.76
N TRP A 58 -2.89 7.82 4.95
CA TRP A 58 -3.71 8.52 3.96
C TRP A 58 -4.86 9.28 4.64
N GLY A 59 -5.44 10.22 3.91
CA GLY A 59 -6.65 10.94 4.29
C GLY A 59 -7.92 10.27 3.77
N THR A 60 -9.03 10.49 4.47
CA THR A 60 -10.34 9.93 4.09
C THR A 60 -10.94 10.67 2.89
N PRO A 61 -11.64 9.97 1.98
CA PRO A 61 -12.28 10.61 0.81
C PRO A 61 -13.38 11.61 1.19
N SER A 62 -14.10 11.37 2.29
CA SER A 62 -15.18 12.20 2.79
C SER A 62 -15.34 12.02 4.31
N SER A 63 -15.51 13.11 5.04
CA SER A 63 -15.75 13.09 6.50
C SER A 63 -17.18 12.71 6.88
N GLN A 64 -18.11 12.69 5.92
CA GLN A 64 -19.53 12.40 6.15
C GLN A 64 -19.91 10.94 5.91
N ARG A 65 -18.93 10.11 5.57
CA ARG A 65 -19.13 8.71 5.17
C ARG A 65 -18.09 7.84 5.87
N VAL A 66 -18.47 6.60 6.13
CA VAL A 66 -17.57 5.59 6.71
C VAL A 66 -17.04 4.71 5.59
N PHE A 67 -15.72 4.54 5.56
CA PHE A 67 -15.03 3.76 4.55
C PHE A 67 -14.27 2.61 5.19
N ASN A 68 -14.21 1.50 4.45
CA ASN A 68 -13.20 0.48 4.66
C ASN A 68 -12.10 0.68 3.61
N PHE A 69 -10.86 0.45 4.00
CA PHE A 69 -9.68 0.62 3.17
C PHE A 69 -8.97 -0.72 2.97
N MET A 70 -8.40 -0.93 1.80
CA MET A 70 -7.58 -2.09 1.50
C MET A 70 -6.27 -1.60 0.91
N PRO A 71 -5.23 -1.47 1.75
CA PRO A 71 -3.85 -1.29 1.29
C PRO A 71 -3.43 -2.43 0.38
N THR A 72 -2.69 -2.12 -0.66
CA THR A 72 -2.21 -3.10 -1.64
C THR A 72 -0.84 -2.69 -2.13
N TYR A 73 -0.01 -3.68 -2.47
CA TYR A 73 1.35 -3.42 -2.90
C TYR A 73 1.82 -4.44 -3.93
N SER A 74 2.73 -4.02 -4.79
CA SER A 74 3.44 -4.86 -5.75
C SER A 74 4.91 -4.46 -5.76
N ARG A 75 5.79 -5.35 -6.21
CA ARG A 75 7.17 -4.93 -6.54
C ARG A 75 7.10 -4.06 -7.80
N LEU A 76 7.94 -3.03 -7.92
CA LEU A 76 7.83 -2.04 -9.02
C LEU A 76 7.82 -2.68 -10.43
N ASN A 77 8.54 -3.79 -10.61
CA ASN A 77 8.63 -4.52 -11.88
C ASN A 77 7.74 -5.76 -11.95
N SER A 78 6.77 -5.89 -11.03
CA SER A 78 5.84 -7.02 -10.96
C SER A 78 4.45 -6.59 -11.41
N SER A 79 3.80 -7.43 -12.21
CA SER A 79 2.36 -7.30 -12.49
C SER A 79 1.48 -7.88 -11.38
N GLU A 80 2.07 -8.59 -10.42
CA GLU A 80 1.36 -9.22 -9.30
C GLU A 80 1.18 -8.24 -8.15
N TRP A 81 -0.07 -7.85 -7.92
CA TRP A 81 -0.49 -7.05 -6.76
C TRP A 81 -0.96 -7.96 -5.63
N LEU A 82 -0.44 -7.70 -4.42
CA LEU A 82 -0.86 -8.37 -3.20
C LEU A 82 -1.85 -7.47 -2.46
N ASN A 83 -3.05 -8.01 -2.24
CA ASN A 83 -4.11 -7.32 -1.51
C ASN A 83 -4.07 -7.68 -0.02
N THR A 84 -4.25 -6.68 0.84
CA THR A 84 -4.43 -6.93 2.28
C THR A 84 -5.90 -7.12 2.63
N SER A 85 -6.20 -7.34 3.91
CA SER A 85 -7.57 -7.30 4.41
C SER A 85 -8.12 -5.87 4.43
N TRP A 86 -9.44 -5.75 4.36
CA TRP A 86 -10.15 -4.48 4.58
C TRP A 86 -10.03 -4.03 6.05
N ILE A 87 -9.74 -2.75 6.26
CA ILE A 87 -9.55 -2.13 7.58
C ILE A 87 -10.28 -0.79 7.69
N GLN A 88 -10.58 -0.36 8.90
CA GLN A 88 -11.16 0.97 9.20
C GLN A 88 -10.12 1.90 9.85
N SER A 89 -8.88 1.82 9.37
CA SER A 89 -7.76 2.66 9.81
C SER A 89 -7.29 3.54 8.66
N GLU A 90 -6.69 4.68 8.98
CA GLU A 90 -6.08 5.63 8.03
C GLU A 90 -4.55 5.41 7.91
N SER A 91 -4.06 4.30 8.46
CA SER A 91 -2.67 3.89 8.35
C SER A 91 -2.54 2.37 8.31
N TYR A 92 -1.47 1.91 7.67
CA TYR A 92 -1.14 0.49 7.58
C TYR A 92 0.35 0.23 7.53
N LYS A 93 0.80 -0.78 8.28
CA LYS A 93 2.19 -1.23 8.33
C LYS A 93 2.35 -2.50 7.49
N PHE A 94 3.10 -2.41 6.41
CA PHE A 94 3.52 -3.58 5.64
C PHE A 94 4.72 -4.23 6.33
N VAL A 95 4.70 -5.56 6.47
CA VAL A 95 5.75 -6.34 7.15
C VAL A 95 6.18 -7.53 6.29
N GLY A 96 7.35 -8.10 6.57
CA GLY A 96 7.85 -9.28 5.87
C GLY A 96 8.30 -8.99 4.42
N LEU A 97 8.69 -7.75 4.14
CA LEU A 97 9.14 -7.32 2.83
C LEU A 97 10.57 -7.74 2.54
N LYS A 98 10.96 -7.70 1.26
CA LYS A 98 12.32 -7.96 0.82
C LYS A 98 13.17 -6.70 1.03
N PRO A 99 14.37 -6.83 1.62
CA PRO A 99 15.34 -5.74 1.72
C PRO A 99 15.78 -5.18 0.37
N GLY A 100 16.12 -3.89 0.33
CA GLY A 100 16.63 -3.19 -0.85
C GLY A 100 15.69 -3.25 -2.06
N THR A 101 14.39 -3.45 -1.83
CA THR A 101 13.41 -3.70 -2.89
C THR A 101 12.44 -2.53 -3.00
N THR A 102 12.23 -2.05 -4.23
CA THR A 102 11.25 -1.01 -4.52
C THR A 102 9.86 -1.60 -4.74
N TYR A 103 8.89 -1.05 -4.04
CA TYR A 103 7.48 -1.42 -4.07
C TYR A 103 6.64 -0.28 -4.61
N ASN A 104 5.62 -0.62 -5.39
CA ASN A 104 4.51 0.26 -5.74
C ASN A 104 3.35 -0.03 -4.78
N VAL A 105 2.70 1.00 -4.27
CA VAL A 105 1.70 0.90 -3.21
C VAL A 105 0.49 1.75 -3.55
N THR A 106 -0.70 1.22 -3.29
CA THR A 106 -1.96 1.95 -3.41
C THR A 106 -2.97 1.49 -2.37
N VAL A 107 -4.07 2.23 -2.21
CA VAL A 107 -5.12 1.92 -1.22
C VAL A 107 -6.48 2.02 -1.91
N TYR A 108 -7.18 0.89 -1.97
CA TYR A 108 -8.58 0.85 -2.39
C TYR A 108 -9.45 1.31 -1.22
N CYS A 109 -10.61 1.88 -1.54
CA CYS A 109 -11.64 2.16 -0.54
C CYS A 109 -12.99 1.61 -0.99
N GLN A 110 -13.86 1.32 -0.02
CA GLN A 110 -15.27 0.98 -0.26
C GLN A 110 -16.11 1.62 0.84
N LEU A 111 -17.37 1.92 0.53
CA LEU A 111 -18.30 2.43 1.54
C LEU A 111 -18.71 1.31 2.50
N ALA A 112 -18.63 1.55 3.81
CA ALA A 112 -18.94 0.55 4.82
C ALA A 112 -20.45 0.24 4.92
N THR A 113 -21.31 1.14 4.43
CA THR A 113 -22.77 1.04 4.49
C THR A 113 -23.39 0.51 3.21
N GLN A 114 -22.60 0.30 2.15
CA GLN A 114 -23.06 -0.15 0.84
C GLN A 114 -22.60 -1.58 0.57
N PRO A 115 -23.17 -2.26 -0.45
CA PRO A 115 -22.66 -3.54 -0.90
C PRO A 115 -21.15 -3.48 -1.15
N PRO A 116 -20.40 -4.59 -0.97
CA PRO A 116 -18.95 -4.59 -1.17
C PRO A 116 -18.59 -4.21 -2.60
N GLN A 117 -18.15 -2.96 -2.78
CA GLN A 117 -17.72 -2.42 -4.05
C GLN A 117 -16.45 -1.59 -3.81
N ALA A 118 -15.33 -2.12 -4.27
CA ALA A 118 -14.06 -1.42 -4.22
C ALA A 118 -14.02 -0.34 -5.30
N TYR A 119 -13.79 0.91 -4.91
CA TYR A 119 -13.51 1.99 -5.84
C TYR A 119 -12.05 1.89 -6.32
N PRO A 120 -11.78 2.12 -7.61
CA PRO A 120 -10.43 2.09 -8.14
C PRO A 120 -9.59 3.21 -7.51
N PRO A 121 -8.33 2.94 -7.15
CA PRO A 121 -7.47 3.95 -6.58
C PRO A 121 -7.03 4.96 -7.65
N LEU A 122 -6.81 6.19 -7.21
CA LEU A 122 -6.30 7.29 -8.06
C LEU A 122 -4.87 7.71 -7.69
N GLN A 123 -4.31 7.16 -6.62
CA GLN A 123 -2.98 7.50 -6.12
C GLN A 123 -2.11 6.25 -6.01
N TYR A 124 -0.85 6.38 -6.44
CA TYR A 124 0.17 5.35 -6.37
C TYR A 124 1.44 5.99 -5.84
N ILE A 125 2.09 5.32 -4.90
CA ILE A 125 3.38 5.77 -4.35
C ILE A 125 4.41 4.66 -4.51
N THR A 126 5.67 5.06 -4.65
CA THR A 126 6.80 4.14 -4.69
C THR A 126 7.64 4.28 -3.45
N ILE A 127 8.07 3.15 -2.88
CA ILE A 127 8.91 3.12 -1.69
C ILE A 127 9.94 2.01 -1.79
N THR A 128 11.16 2.29 -1.34
CA THR A 128 12.25 1.30 -1.31
C THR A 128 12.57 0.97 0.14
N THR A 129 12.51 -0.32 0.48
CA THR A 129 12.95 -0.81 1.80
C THR A 129 14.45 -0.63 1.95
N GLU A 130 14.92 -0.49 3.19
CA GLU A 130 16.35 -0.41 3.44
C GLU A 130 17.06 -1.71 3.03
N PHE A 131 18.37 -1.62 2.81
CA PHE A 131 19.19 -2.82 2.73
C PHE A 131 19.34 -3.42 4.12
N ILE A 132 19.60 -4.73 4.23
CA ILE A 132 20.00 -5.31 5.51
C ILE A 132 21.32 -4.64 5.90
N ALA A 133 21.31 -3.85 6.97
CA ALA A 133 22.55 -3.40 7.59
C ALA A 133 23.35 -4.66 8.00
N PRO A 134 24.62 -4.79 7.61
CA PRO A 134 25.42 -5.94 8.04
C PRO A 134 25.49 -5.98 9.56
N SER A 135 25.39 -7.17 10.15
CA SER A 135 25.47 -7.35 11.61
C SER A 135 26.74 -6.68 12.15
N PRO A 136 26.75 -5.97 13.29
CA PRO A 136 27.99 -5.41 13.83
C PRO A 136 29.08 -6.49 13.94
N PRO A 137 30.37 -6.15 13.73
CA PRO A 137 31.45 -7.09 13.95
C PRO A 137 31.38 -7.65 15.37
N SER A 138 31.60 -8.96 15.51
CA SER A 138 31.51 -9.67 16.79
C SER A 138 32.91 -10.09 17.28
N ASP A 139 33.04 -10.63 18.49
CA ASP A 139 34.32 -11.10 19.05
C ASP A 139 35.42 -10.02 19.14
N LEU A 140 35.05 -8.80 19.56
CA LEU A 140 36.02 -7.75 19.85
C LEU A 140 36.93 -8.19 21.01
N LYS A 141 38.21 -8.34 20.73
CA LYS A 141 39.27 -8.62 21.70
C LYS A 141 40.32 -7.52 21.63
N ALA A 142 40.76 -7.08 22.80
CA ALA A 142 41.88 -6.16 22.96
C ALA A 142 43.04 -6.90 23.62
N LYS A 143 44.23 -6.79 23.04
CA LYS A 143 45.47 -7.32 23.61
C LYS A 143 46.48 -6.18 23.72
N GLU A 144 46.96 -5.92 24.94
CA GLU A 144 48.02 -4.95 25.14
C GLU A 144 49.31 -5.39 24.45
N MET A 145 49.97 -4.44 23.79
CA MET A 145 51.26 -4.61 23.14
C MET A 145 52.28 -3.63 23.73
N PRO A 146 53.57 -4.00 23.76
CA PRO A 146 54.63 -3.11 24.22
C PRO A 146 54.62 -1.76 23.47
N GLY A 147 54.92 -0.68 24.19
CA GLY A 147 55.07 0.65 23.59
C GLY A 147 53.77 1.43 23.41
N ASN A 148 52.85 1.35 24.36
CA ASN A 148 51.57 2.06 24.35
C ASN A 148 50.71 1.71 23.11
N ARG A 149 50.68 0.43 22.75
CA ARG A 149 49.93 -0.09 21.60
C ARG A 149 48.89 -1.08 22.10
N VAL A 150 47.74 -1.11 21.43
CA VAL A 150 46.70 -2.10 21.69
C VAL A 150 46.37 -2.77 20.37
N LEU A 151 46.42 -4.10 20.35
CA LEU A 151 45.94 -4.90 19.22
C LEU A 151 44.46 -5.18 19.43
N LEU A 152 43.64 -4.67 18.51
CA LEU A 152 42.22 -4.97 18.45
C LEU A 152 41.99 -6.04 17.38
N THR A 153 41.29 -7.12 17.72
CA THR A 153 40.84 -8.14 16.76
C THR A 153 39.34 -8.32 16.89
N TRP A 154 38.64 -8.46 15.77
CA TRP A 154 37.21 -8.74 15.74
C TRP A 154 36.90 -9.68 14.58
N THR A 155 35.80 -10.41 14.71
CA THR A 155 35.21 -11.20 13.62
C THR A 155 34.37 -10.29 12.74
N ALA A 156 34.59 -10.36 11.43
CA ALA A 156 33.84 -9.55 10.46
C ALA A 156 32.32 -9.82 10.57
N PRO A 157 31.48 -8.81 10.29
CA PRO A 157 30.06 -9.00 10.06
C PRO A 157 29.79 -10.18 9.14
N LYS A 158 28.76 -10.98 9.43
CA LYS A 158 28.24 -11.95 8.46
C LYS A 158 27.55 -11.14 7.35
N THR A 159 28.30 -10.73 6.33
CA THR A 159 27.76 -10.06 5.15
C THR A 159 27.34 -11.12 4.14
N SER A 160 26.06 -11.05 3.75
CA SER A 160 25.63 -11.54 2.46
C SER A 160 25.54 -10.33 1.55
N HIS A 161 26.50 -10.24 0.63
CA HIS A 161 26.69 -9.28 -0.47
C HIS A 161 27.42 -7.97 -0.14
N ASP A 162 28.58 -7.85 -0.80
CA ASP A 162 29.62 -6.85 -0.72
C ASP A 162 29.16 -5.40 -0.93
N ILE A 163 29.73 -4.47 -0.13
CA ILE A 163 30.73 -3.47 -0.54
C ILE A 163 31.24 -2.83 0.76
N VAL A 164 32.49 -3.11 1.13
CA VAL A 164 33.21 -2.34 2.16
C VAL A 164 33.79 -1.11 1.46
N LYS A 165 33.33 0.10 1.80
CA LYS A 165 34.09 1.32 1.49
C LYS A 165 35.21 1.43 2.52
N GLY A 166 36.45 1.35 2.03
CA GLY A 166 37.68 1.57 2.80
C GLY A 166 37.96 3.03 3.09
#